data_AF-A0AA37PC21-F1
#
_entry.id   AF-A0AA37PC21-F1
#
_cell.length_a   1.000
_cell.length_b   1.000
_cell.length_c   1.000
_cell.angle_alpha   90.00
_cell.angle_beta   90.00
_cell.angle_gamma   90.00
#
_symmetry.space_group_name_H-M   'P 1'
#
loop_
_entity.id
_entity.type
_entity.pdbx_description
1 polymer ?
#
loop_
_entity_poly.entity_id
_entity_poly.type
_entity_poly.pdbx_seq_one_letter_code
_entity_poly.pdbx_strand_id
1 'polypeptide(L)'
;MGIPAAFRWLSNKYPKIISPVIEEQPVKIEDGSEIPVDTTGPNPNGEELDNLYLDMNGIVHPCSHPEDRPAPKDEEEMMLEVFRYTDRVVNMVRPRKLLMIAVG
;
A
#
# COMPACT_ATOMS: atom_id res chain seq x y z
N MET A 1 11.26 16.71 15.62
CA MET A 1 11.65 16.66 14.20
C MET A 1 10.47 16.06 13.44
N GLY A 2 9.96 16.70 12.39
CA GLY A 2 8.85 16.13 11.61
C GLY A 2 9.31 14.96 10.72
N ILE A 3 8.36 14.14 10.26
CA ILE A 3 8.59 13.00 9.36
C ILE A 3 9.49 13.38 8.16
N PRO A 4 9.31 14.52 7.46
CA PRO A 4 10.15 14.88 6.31
C PRO A 4 11.63 15.16 6.68
N ALA A 5 11.89 15.72 7.86
CA ALA A 5 13.24 16.02 8.31
C ALA A 5 13.99 14.75 8.71
N ALA A 6 13.29 13.82 9.38
CA ALA A 6 13.85 12.52 9.73
C ALA A 6 14.14 11.67 8.49
N PHE A 7 13.20 11.62 7.55
CA PHE A 7 13.36 10.89 6.28
C PHE A 7 14.55 11.42 5.47
N ARG A 8 14.66 12.75 5.31
CA ARG A 8 15.79 13.39 4.62
C ARG A 8 17.12 13.08 5.29
N TRP A 9 17.17 13.10 6.61
CA TRP A 9 18.40 12.77 7.33
C TRP A 9 18.81 11.31 7.11
N LEU A 10 17.86 10.38 7.17
CA LEU A 10 18.08 8.96 6.91
C LEU A 10 18.53 8.70 5.48
N SER A 11 17.85 9.29 4.49
CA SER A 11 18.17 9.12 3.07
C SER A 11 19.57 9.64 2.72
N ASN A 12 19.97 10.76 3.32
CA ASN A 12 21.30 11.34 3.10
C ASN A 12 22.41 10.52 3.78
N LYS A 13 22.13 9.99 4.97
CA LYS A 13 23.14 9.25 5.75
C LYS A 13 23.31 7.80 5.26
N TYR A 14 22.22 7.16 4.84
CA TYR A 14 22.21 5.77 4.40
C TYR A 14 21.43 5.61 3.09
N PRO A 15 22.00 6.01 1.95
CA PRO A 15 21.26 6.07 0.68
C PRO A 15 20.74 4.72 0.18
N LYS A 16 21.30 3.60 0.66
CA LYS A 16 20.91 2.25 0.24
C LYS A 16 19.69 1.69 0.96
N ILE A 17 19.14 2.36 1.98
CA ILE A 17 17.98 1.85 2.73
C ILE A 17 16.65 2.16 2.04
N ILE A 18 16.67 2.98 0.98
CA ILE A 18 15.48 3.35 0.21
C ILE A 18 15.58 2.66 -1.14
N SER A 19 14.60 1.83 -1.45
CA SER A 19 14.38 1.22 -2.76
C SER A 19 12.95 1.50 -3.20
N PRO A 20 12.73 1.75 -4.51
CA PRO A 20 11.38 1.84 -5.04
C PRO A 20 10.70 0.47 -4.94
N VAL A 21 9.39 0.49 -4.66
CA VAL A 21 8.57 -0.72 -4.69
C VAL A 21 8.15 -1.01 -6.13
N ILE A 22 8.29 -2.26 -6.55
CA ILE A 22 7.84 -2.75 -7.85
C ILE A 22 6.43 -3.31 -7.67
N GLU A 23 5.47 -2.76 -8.42
CA GLU A 23 4.06 -3.13 -8.38
C GLU A 23 3.65 -3.77 -9.71
N GLU A 24 3.03 -4.95 -9.66
CA GLU A 24 2.31 -5.50 -10.81
C GLU A 24 0.93 -4.83 -10.91
N GLN A 25 0.49 -4.54 -12.13
CA GLN A 25 -0.78 -3.88 -12.41
C GLN A 25 -1.77 -4.88 -13.04
N PRO A 26 -3.07 -4.78 -12.73
CA PRO A 26 -4.09 -5.57 -13.42
C PRO A 26 -4.03 -5.38 -14.93
N VAL A 27 -4.18 -6.48 -15.67
CA VAL A 27 -4.16 -6.44 -17.14
C VAL A 27 -5.57 -6.16 -17.65
N LYS A 28 -5.75 -5.05 -18.38
CA LYS A 28 -7.02 -4.70 -19.02
C LYS A 28 -7.17 -5.44 -20.34
N ILE A 29 -8.24 -6.20 -20.50
CA ILE A 29 -8.59 -6.90 -21.74
C ILE A 29 -9.44 -5.97 -22.62
N GLU A 30 -9.39 -6.16 -23.95
CA GLU A 30 -10.16 -5.38 -24.94
C GLU A 30 -11.69 -5.40 -24.69
N ASP A 31 -12.21 -6.45 -24.04
CA ASP A 31 -13.62 -6.61 -23.67
C ASP A 31 -14.02 -5.82 -22.40
N GLY A 32 -13.11 -5.02 -21.85
CA GLY A 32 -13.34 -4.20 -20.65
C GLY A 32 -13.24 -4.96 -19.31
N SER A 33 -12.94 -6.26 -19.34
CA SER A 33 -12.63 -7.04 -18.13
C SER A 33 -11.17 -6.84 -17.69
N GLU A 34 -10.91 -6.95 -16.38
CA GLU A 34 -9.57 -6.81 -15.79
C GLU A 34 -9.12 -8.15 -15.19
N ILE A 35 -7.93 -8.61 -15.56
CA ILE A 35 -7.29 -9.76 -14.92
C ILE A 35 -6.60 -9.25 -13.65
N PRO A 36 -6.98 -9.73 -12.45
CA PRO A 36 -6.36 -9.29 -11.21
C PRO A 36 -4.91 -9.76 -11.13
N VAL A 37 -4.11 -9.06 -10.32
CA VAL A 37 -2.72 -9.42 -10.04
C VAL A 37 -2.68 -10.76 -9.32
N ASP A 38 -1.90 -11.71 -9.85
CA ASP A 38 -1.63 -12.98 -9.18
C ASP A 38 -0.59 -12.80 -8.09
N THR A 39 -1.06 -12.69 -6.84
CA THR A 39 -0.20 -12.56 -5.66
C THR A 39 0.37 -13.90 -5.16
N THR A 40 -0.03 -15.03 -5.76
CA THR A 40 0.48 -16.35 -5.37
C THR A 40 1.88 -16.62 -5.93
N GLY A 41 2.24 -15.97 -7.04
CA GLY A 41 3.57 -16.01 -7.62
C GLY A 41 4.63 -15.28 -6.77
N PRO A 42 5.92 -15.42 -7.13
CA PRO A 42 7.03 -14.75 -6.43
C PRO A 42 6.83 -13.23 -6.35
N ASN A 43 7.33 -12.59 -5.29
CA ASN A 43 7.26 -11.14 -5.16
C ASN A 43 8.16 -10.46 -6.22
N PRO A 44 7.65 -9.50 -7.02
CA PRO A 44 8.43 -8.82 -8.04
C PRO A 44 9.60 -7.98 -7.49
N ASN A 45 9.59 -7.67 -6.19
CA ASN A 45 10.68 -6.98 -5.50
C ASN A 45 11.88 -7.91 -5.22
N GLY A 46 11.77 -9.21 -5.49
CA GLY A 46 12.84 -10.20 -5.28
C GLY A 46 13.00 -10.65 -3.84
N GLU A 47 12.20 -10.13 -2.92
CA GLU A 47 12.18 -10.49 -1.50
C GLU A 47 10.80 -11.01 -1.10
N GLU A 48 10.77 -12.18 -0.47
CA GLU A 48 9.55 -12.75 0.09
C GLU A 48 9.37 -12.28 1.53
N LEU A 49 8.16 -11.83 1.86
CA LEU A 49 7.81 -11.38 3.20
C LEU A 49 6.83 -12.35 3.85
N ASP A 50 7.14 -12.77 5.08
CA ASP A 50 6.26 -13.65 5.84
C ASP A 50 5.09 -12.88 6.46
N ASN A 51 5.39 -11.74 7.09
CA ASN A 51 4.46 -11.02 7.95
C ASN A 51 4.34 -9.56 7.50
N LEU A 52 3.12 -9.08 7.32
CA LEU A 52 2.79 -7.68 7.09
C LEU A 52 1.99 -7.15 8.28
N TYR A 53 2.44 -6.01 8.81
CA TYR A 53 1.78 -5.29 9.90
C TYR A 53 1.26 -3.95 9.37
N LEU A 54 -0.04 -3.75 9.43
CA LEU A 54 -0.70 -2.53 8.98
C LEU A 54 -1.18 -1.72 10.18
N ASP A 55 -0.71 -0.48 10.26
CA ASP A 55 -1.30 0.55 11.11
C ASP A 55 -2.44 1.22 10.34
N MET A 56 -3.69 0.88 10.69
CA MET A 56 -4.86 1.39 10.00
C MET A 56 -5.05 2.89 10.19
N ASN A 57 -4.51 3.49 11.26
CA ASN A 57 -4.62 4.93 11.46
C ASN A 57 -3.83 5.68 10.37
N GLY A 58 -2.72 5.08 9.91
CA GLY A 58 -1.95 5.55 8.77
C GLY A 58 -2.63 5.40 7.41
N ILE A 59 -3.66 4.54 7.29
CA ILE A 59 -4.43 4.32 6.05
C ILE A 59 -5.72 5.14 6.05
N VAL A 60 -6.48 5.10 7.15
CA VAL A 60 -7.77 5.80 7.29
C VAL A 60 -7.62 7.31 7.17
N HIS A 61 -6.54 7.89 7.71
CA HIS A 61 -6.34 9.35 7.63
C HIS A 61 -6.20 9.85 6.18
N PRO A 62 -5.31 9.31 5.33
CA PRO A 62 -5.27 9.64 3.89
C PRO A 62 -6.56 9.33 3.12
N CYS A 63 -7.29 8.28 3.50
CA CYS A 63 -8.54 7.92 2.82
C CYS A 63 -9.71 8.86 3.18
N SER A 64 -9.73 9.42 4.39
CA SER A 64 -10.76 10.38 4.84
C SER A 64 -10.47 11.82 4.41
N HIS A 65 -9.18 12.20 4.34
CA HIS A 65 -8.75 13.55 3.98
C HIS A 65 -7.63 13.51 2.91
N PRO A 66 -7.94 13.06 1.69
CA PRO A 66 -6.96 13.01 0.61
C PRO A 66 -6.50 14.42 0.18
N GLU A 67 -5.21 14.58 -0.11
CA GLU A 67 -4.66 15.86 -0.56
C GLU A 67 -4.95 16.15 -2.05
N ASP A 68 -5.05 15.11 -2.88
CA ASP A 68 -5.13 15.22 -4.34
C ASP A 68 -6.55 15.05 -4.93
N ARG A 69 -7.55 14.74 -4.11
CA ARG A 69 -8.93 14.47 -4.54
C ARG A 69 -9.93 14.92 -3.46
N PRO A 70 -11.22 15.10 -3.78
CA PRO A 70 -12.22 15.41 -2.76
C PRO A 70 -12.32 14.32 -1.69
N ALA A 71 -12.69 14.73 -0.48
CA ALA A 71 -13.01 13.81 0.61
C ALA A 71 -14.21 12.92 0.25
N PRO A 72 -14.24 11.66 0.73
CA PRO A 72 -15.39 10.77 0.54
C PRO A 72 -16.65 11.41 1.12
N LYS A 73 -17.79 11.18 0.46
CA LYS A 73 -19.08 11.80 0.82
C LYS A 73 -19.70 11.16 2.04
N ASP A 74 -19.46 9.87 2.23
CA ASP A 74 -20.00 9.05 3.29
C ASP A 74 -19.00 7.99 3.75
N GLU A 75 -19.40 7.25 4.79
CA GLU A 75 -18.59 6.19 5.38
C GLU A 75 -18.38 5.01 4.41
N GLU A 76 -19.34 4.74 3.51
CA GLU A 76 -19.24 3.64 2.55
C GLU A 76 -18.15 3.93 1.50
N GLU A 77 -18.13 5.14 0.94
CA GLU A 77 -17.08 5.59 0.02
C GLU A 77 -15.71 5.60 0.71
N MET A 78 -15.64 6.06 1.97
CA MET A 78 -14.41 6.01 2.75
C MET A 78 -13.91 4.57 2.95
N MET A 79 -14.80 3.63 3.29
CA MET A 79 -14.43 2.22 3.49
C MET A 79 -13.97 1.55 2.20
N LEU A 80 -14.60 1.86 1.06
CA LEU A 80 -14.12 1.39 -0.24
C LEU A 80 -12.71 1.89 -0.55
N GLU A 81 -12.40 3.14 -0.21
CA GLU A 81 -11.06 3.68 -0.38
C GLU A 81 -10.03 3.04 0.56
N VAL A 82 -10.40 2.77 1.80
CA VAL A 82 -9.56 2.01 2.75
C VAL A 82 -9.28 0.60 2.22
N PHE A 83 -10.29 -0.09 1.67
CA PHE A 83 -10.11 -1.40 1.06
C PHE A 83 -9.18 -1.35 -0.15
N ARG A 84 -9.40 -0.42 -1.08
CA ARG A 84 -8.52 -0.24 -2.26
C ARG A 84 -7.07 0.02 -1.85
N TYR A 85 -6.84 0.86 -0.84
CA TYR A 85 -5.50 1.16 -0.35
C TYR A 85 -4.85 -0.08 0.28
N THR A 86 -5.60 -0.79 1.13
CA THR A 86 -5.14 -2.01 1.79
C THR A 86 -4.79 -3.09 0.78
N ASP A 87 -5.65 -3.32 -0.22
CA ASP A 87 -5.42 -4.29 -1.30
C ASP A 87 -4.14 -3.97 -2.07
N ARG A 88 -3.92 -2.69 -2.41
CA ARG A 88 -2.69 -2.27 -3.07
C ARG A 88 -1.46 -2.60 -2.23
N VAL A 89 -1.48 -2.31 -0.92
CA VAL A 89 -0.35 -2.62 -0.01
C VAL A 89 -0.10 -4.12 0.08
N VAL A 90 -1.16 -4.92 0.24
CA VAL A 90 -1.05 -6.38 0.30
C VAL A 90 -0.51 -6.95 -1.02
N ASN A 91 -0.93 -6.44 -2.18
CA ASN A 91 -0.46 -6.87 -3.49
C ASN A 91 1.03 -6.59 -3.73
N MET A 92 1.54 -5.49 -3.18
CA MET A 92 2.96 -5.12 -3.23
C MET A 92 3.83 -6.00 -2.33
N VAL A 93 3.36 -6.28 -1.11
CA VAL A 93 4.15 -6.97 -0.08
C VAL A 93 4.05 -8.50 -0.20
N ARG A 94 2.87 -9.03 -0.58
CA ARG A 94 2.57 -10.47 -0.68
C ARG A 94 2.93 -11.28 0.57
N PRO A 95 2.36 -10.96 1.75
CA PRO A 95 2.67 -11.68 2.99
C PRO A 95 2.33 -13.17 2.88
N ARG A 96 3.26 -14.05 3.23
CA ARG A 96 3.11 -15.51 3.09
C ARG A 96 2.52 -16.22 4.30
N LYS A 97 2.51 -15.57 5.47
CA LYS A 97 2.09 -16.18 6.74
C LYS A 97 1.09 -15.34 7.50
N LEU A 98 1.36 -14.05 7.68
CA LEU A 98 0.56 -13.20 8.56
C LEU A 98 0.25 -11.84 7.92
N LEU A 99 -1.02 -11.48 7.93
CA LEU A 99 -1.48 -10.11 7.81
C LEU A 99 -2.04 -9.70 9.18
N MET A 100 -1.38 -8.75 9.84
CA MET A 100 -1.84 -8.18 11.10
C MET A 100 -2.31 -6.76 10.87
N ILE A 101 -3.55 -6.47 11.26
CA ILE A 101 -4.19 -5.17 11.11
C ILE A 101 -4.41 -4.60 12.50
N ALA A 102 -3.75 -3.48 12.79
CA ALA A 102 -3.87 -2.74 14.05
C ALA A 102 -4.72 -1.49 13.85
N VAL A 103 -5.76 -1.34 14.67
CA VAL A 103 -6.55 -0.12 14.80
C VAL A 103 -6.36 0.39 16.22
N GLY A 104 -6.04 1.67 16.38
CA GLY A 104 -5.70 2.29 17.67
C GLY A 104 -6.56 3.49 17.99
#